data_AF-A0A1Y4ULF8-F1
#
_entry.id   AF-A0A1Y4ULF8-F1
#
_cell.length_a   1.000
_cell.length_b   1.000
_cell.length_c   1.000
_cell.angle_alpha   90.00
_cell.angle_beta   90.00
_cell.angle_gamma   90.00
#
_symmetry.space_group_name_H-M   'P 1'
#
loop_
_entity.id
_entity.type
_entity.pdbx_description
1 polymer ?
#
loop_
_entity_poly.entity_id
_entity_poly.type
_entity_poly.pdbx_seq_one_letter_code
_entity_poly.pdbx_strand_id
1 'polypeptide(L)'
;MERFCTTCGAPLGPTDQFCTSCGAPVNPEPAGKTRSQEKGFFYRLWHNYYFEVAAVKINQFTNYVYAVLGGILIILGFFWGHGWTVMGTILGLIGMINLGYNRKLRQRRKYMPCPTCNHRMERGQAFCPICGTHIENPGQPYTVQDAGNEEAGCNAGTMNRKKIGMLAEIALLIGFVIFLANGGAGILRYGWDAAVGGPIYQIQNVTLDEYGPQTMKELMDDNLRSPTWTSESIDEDASNVYVEGYMPIMGEDVRIRFYYEDQNDGTFEYSLNRIDLLDSQQTSSDVFDVMLFLELMYENAG
;
A
#
# COMPACT_ATOMS: atom_id res chain seq x y z
N MET A 1 63.53 -18.38 -5.97
CA MET A 1 62.60 -19.16 -5.12
C MET A 1 61.79 -20.04 -6.05
N GLU A 2 61.96 -21.35 -5.95
CA GLU A 2 61.13 -22.31 -6.70
C GLU A 2 59.71 -22.27 -6.12
N ARG A 3 58.70 -22.12 -7.00
CA ARG A 3 57.28 -22.10 -6.62
C ARG A 3 56.69 -23.46 -6.96
N PHE A 4 55.82 -23.97 -6.12
CA PHE A 4 55.13 -25.26 -6.35
C PHE A 4 53.63 -25.04 -6.37
N CYS A 5 52.91 -25.81 -7.19
CA CYS A 5 51.47 -25.77 -7.26
C CYS A 5 50.86 -26.22 -5.93
N THR A 6 49.98 -25.41 -5.35
CA THR A 6 49.30 -25.71 -4.09
C THR A 6 48.30 -26.86 -4.20
N THR A 7 47.87 -27.22 -5.41
CA THR A 7 46.87 -28.27 -5.65
C THR A 7 47.50 -29.63 -5.89
N CYS A 8 48.60 -29.72 -6.67
CA CYS A 8 49.21 -31.00 -7.04
C CYS A 8 50.71 -31.13 -6.72
N GLY A 9 51.36 -30.06 -6.25
CA GLY A 9 52.78 -30.08 -5.86
C GLY A 9 53.80 -29.99 -7.02
N ALA A 10 53.36 -29.86 -8.27
CA ALA A 10 54.27 -29.73 -9.41
C ALA A 10 55.07 -28.40 -9.37
N PRO A 11 56.34 -28.38 -9.84
CA PRO A 11 57.12 -27.16 -9.93
C PRO A 11 56.52 -26.19 -10.94
N LEU A 12 56.49 -24.91 -10.60
CA LEU A 12 55.95 -23.83 -11.42
C LEU A 12 57.08 -22.93 -11.92
N GLY A 13 56.99 -22.51 -13.18
CA GLY A 13 57.84 -21.49 -13.75
C GLY A 13 57.62 -20.12 -13.10
N PRO A 14 58.61 -19.20 -13.19
CA PRO A 14 58.56 -17.90 -12.53
C PRO A 14 57.41 -17.00 -13.02
N THR A 15 56.86 -17.25 -14.20
CA THR A 15 55.78 -16.47 -14.83
C THR A 15 54.50 -17.28 -15.08
N ASP A 16 54.41 -18.51 -14.59
CA ASP A 16 53.25 -19.37 -14.87
C ASP A 16 52.01 -18.88 -14.12
N GLN A 17 50.95 -18.57 -14.86
CA GLN A 17 49.65 -18.17 -14.30
C GLN A 17 48.77 -19.38 -13.92
N PHE A 18 49.01 -20.53 -14.58
CA PHE A 18 48.31 -21.79 -14.35
C PHE A 18 49.33 -22.93 -14.30
N CYS A 19 49.04 -23.96 -13.49
CA CYS A 19 49.84 -25.17 -13.43
C CYS A 19 49.71 -25.96 -14.73
N THR A 20 50.82 -26.19 -15.42
CA THR A 20 50.84 -26.95 -16.67
C THR A 20 50.52 -28.44 -16.49
N SER A 21 50.70 -29.00 -15.28
CA SER A 21 50.38 -30.41 -15.01
C SER A 21 48.92 -30.67 -14.64
N CYS A 22 48.24 -29.75 -13.93
CA CYS A 22 46.87 -30.00 -13.45
C CYS A 22 45.85 -28.92 -13.85
N GLY A 23 46.29 -27.83 -14.48
CA GLY A 23 45.45 -26.71 -14.91
C GLY A 23 45.03 -25.74 -13.80
N ALA A 24 45.43 -25.96 -12.54
CA ALA A 24 45.03 -25.09 -11.43
C ALA A 24 45.71 -23.71 -11.50
N PRO A 25 45.00 -22.59 -11.27
CA PRO A 25 45.60 -21.26 -11.24
C PRO A 25 46.61 -21.14 -10.09
N VAL A 26 47.75 -20.50 -10.36
CA VAL A 26 48.88 -20.37 -9.40
C VAL A 26 48.58 -19.33 -8.31
N ASN A 27 47.76 -18.34 -8.65
CA ASN A 27 47.19 -17.40 -7.69
C ASN A 27 45.67 -17.54 -7.76
N PRO A 28 45.06 -18.45 -6.97
CA PRO A 28 43.63 -18.40 -6.77
C PRO A 28 43.34 -17.12 -5.96
N GLU A 29 43.19 -16.00 -6.66
CA GLU A 29 42.45 -14.87 -6.12
C GLU A 29 41.14 -15.48 -5.60
N PRO A 30 40.77 -15.28 -4.31
CA PRO A 30 39.67 -16.01 -3.71
C PRO A 30 38.40 -15.77 -4.53
N ALA A 31 38.06 -16.78 -5.34
CA ALA A 31 36.88 -16.83 -6.16
C ALA A 31 35.69 -16.88 -5.20
N GLY A 32 35.23 -15.72 -4.76
CA GLY A 32 34.19 -15.71 -3.74
C GLY A 32 33.92 -14.40 -3.04
N LYS A 33 34.18 -13.25 -3.66
CA LYS A 33 33.36 -12.05 -3.42
C LYS A 33 33.21 -11.30 -4.73
N THR A 34 32.49 -11.91 -5.68
CA THR A 34 31.66 -11.06 -6.54
C THR A 34 30.93 -10.07 -5.63
N ARG A 35 30.76 -8.84 -6.09
CA ARG A 35 29.66 -7.98 -5.67
C ARG A 35 28.34 -8.72 -5.92
N SER A 36 28.08 -9.78 -5.17
CA SER A 36 26.75 -10.37 -5.07
C SER A 36 25.97 -9.34 -4.30
N GLN A 37 25.18 -8.57 -5.04
CA GLN A 37 24.00 -7.86 -4.56
C GLN A 37 23.73 -8.19 -3.10
N GLU A 38 24.06 -7.26 -2.21
CA GLU A 38 23.49 -7.26 -0.88
C GLU A 38 22.00 -7.11 -1.11
N LYS A 39 21.29 -8.25 -1.17
CA LYS A 39 19.87 -8.25 -1.51
C LYS A 39 19.20 -7.36 -0.48
N GLY A 40 18.60 -6.27 -0.96
CA GLY A 40 18.10 -5.19 -0.10
C GLY A 40 17.17 -5.73 0.97
N PHE A 41 17.00 -4.96 2.05
CA PHE A 41 16.17 -5.32 3.20
C PHE A 41 14.82 -5.93 2.80
N PHE A 42 14.13 -5.33 1.82
CA PHE A 42 12.87 -5.83 1.30
C PHE A 42 12.92 -7.26 0.76
N TYR A 43 13.98 -7.63 0.03
CA TYR A 43 14.13 -8.99 -0.46
C TYR A 43 14.27 -9.99 0.70
N ARG A 44 15.07 -9.64 1.72
CA ARG A 44 15.27 -10.47 2.91
C ARG A 44 13.98 -10.64 3.71
N LEU A 45 13.18 -9.57 3.82
CA LEU A 45 11.87 -9.62 4.47
C LEU A 45 10.87 -10.46 3.63
N TRP A 46 10.82 -10.24 2.32
CA TRP A 46 9.89 -10.88 1.41
C TRP A 46 10.05 -12.40 1.34
N HIS A 47 11.28 -12.91 1.51
CA HIS A 47 11.61 -14.33 1.51
C HIS A 47 11.80 -14.92 2.92
N ASN A 48 11.36 -14.21 3.96
CA ASN A 48 11.43 -14.70 5.34
C ASN A 48 10.39 -15.81 5.57
N TYR A 49 10.81 -16.92 6.21
CA TYR A 49 9.92 -18.04 6.56
C TYR A 49 8.67 -17.59 7.34
N TYR A 50 8.84 -16.71 8.34
CA TYR A 50 7.71 -16.21 9.14
C TYR A 50 6.73 -15.38 8.31
N PHE A 51 7.21 -14.65 7.31
CA PHE A 51 6.37 -13.86 6.41
C PHE A 51 5.53 -14.78 5.50
N GLU A 52 6.11 -15.87 5.01
CA GLU A 52 5.40 -16.89 4.23
C GLU A 52 4.33 -17.62 5.06
N VAL A 53 4.66 -17.99 6.30
CA VAL A 53 3.71 -18.57 7.26
C VAL A 53 2.55 -17.59 7.51
N ALA A 54 2.87 -16.32 7.75
CA ALA A 54 1.88 -15.28 8.01
C ALA A 54 0.93 -15.11 6.82
N ALA A 55 1.45 -15.01 5.59
CA ALA A 55 0.65 -14.88 4.38
C ALA A 55 -0.33 -16.05 4.19
N VAL A 56 0.11 -17.28 4.44
CA VAL A 56 -0.76 -18.47 4.36
C VAL A 56 -1.84 -18.45 5.44
N LYS A 57 -1.49 -18.07 6.68
CA LYS A 57 -2.43 -18.03 7.80
C LYS A 57 -3.46 -16.92 7.67
N ILE A 58 -3.02 -15.71 7.30
CA ILE A 58 -3.92 -14.56 7.10
C ILE A 58 -4.90 -14.86 5.98
N ASN A 59 -4.44 -15.33 4.81
CA ASN A 59 -5.35 -15.72 3.73
C ASN A 59 -6.39 -16.79 4.16
N GLN A 60 -6.01 -17.75 5.01
CA GLN A 60 -6.99 -18.69 5.57
C GLN A 60 -7.98 -18.01 6.53
N PHE A 61 -7.50 -17.10 7.37
CA PHE A 61 -8.31 -16.32 8.31
C PHE A 61 -9.32 -15.43 7.57
N THR A 62 -8.91 -14.76 6.49
CA THR A 62 -9.78 -13.86 5.71
C THR A 62 -10.96 -14.58 5.11
N ASN A 63 -10.80 -15.85 4.73
CA ASN A 63 -11.93 -16.66 4.27
C ASN A 63 -12.99 -16.86 5.37
N TYR A 64 -12.58 -16.97 6.63
CA TYR A 64 -13.52 -16.96 7.76
C TYR A 64 -14.13 -15.57 7.96
N VAL A 65 -13.33 -14.50 7.85
CA VAL A 65 -13.81 -13.12 7.97
C VAL A 65 -14.89 -12.83 6.94
N TYR A 66 -14.68 -13.15 5.65
CA TYR A 66 -15.69 -12.95 4.61
C TYR A 66 -16.95 -13.78 4.83
N ALA A 67 -16.82 -15.03 5.30
CA ALA A 67 -17.98 -15.85 5.62
C ALA A 67 -18.81 -15.26 6.76
N VAL A 68 -18.16 -14.80 7.83
CA VAL A 68 -18.82 -14.21 9.01
C VAL A 68 -19.40 -12.83 8.68
N LEU A 69 -18.61 -11.94 8.08
CA LEU A 69 -19.03 -10.61 7.65
C LEU A 69 -20.19 -10.70 6.67
N GLY A 70 -20.13 -11.62 5.70
CA GLY A 70 -21.22 -11.88 4.77
C GLY A 70 -22.51 -12.27 5.50
N GLY A 71 -22.44 -13.18 6.48
CA GLY A 71 -23.59 -13.54 7.31
C GLY A 71 -24.16 -12.36 8.11
N ILE A 72 -23.29 -11.54 8.71
CA ILE A 72 -23.70 -10.34 9.45
C ILE A 72 -24.39 -9.34 8.51
N LEU A 73 -23.83 -9.07 7.33
CA LEU A 73 -24.41 -8.13 6.36
C LEU A 73 -25.75 -8.61 5.80
N ILE A 74 -25.95 -9.92 5.64
CA ILE A 74 -27.26 -10.48 5.27
C ILE A 74 -28.29 -10.20 6.38
N ILE A 75 -27.91 -10.42 7.65
CA ILE A 75 -28.79 -10.16 8.80
C ILE A 75 -29.11 -8.67 8.92
N LEU A 76 -28.10 -7.80 8.79
CA LEU A 76 -28.29 -6.33 8.86
C LEU A 76 -29.10 -5.80 7.66
N GLY A 77 -28.86 -6.31 6.46
CA GLY A 77 -29.60 -5.94 5.26
C GLY A 77 -31.07 -6.32 5.29
N PHE A 78 -31.44 -7.33 6.09
CA PHE A 78 -32.84 -7.66 6.36
C PHE A 78 -33.58 -6.50 7.07
N PHE A 79 -32.86 -5.65 7.82
CA PHE A 79 -33.43 -4.52 8.54
C PHE A 79 -33.24 -3.18 7.82
N TRP A 80 -32.16 -2.99 7.04
CA TRP A 80 -31.74 -1.68 6.51
C TRP A 80 -31.74 -1.58 4.97
N GLY A 81 -32.32 -2.56 4.26
CA GLY A 81 -32.57 -2.50 2.82
C GLY A 81 -31.80 -3.54 1.97
N HIS A 82 -32.32 -3.82 0.78
CA HIS A 82 -31.88 -4.94 -0.06
C HIS A 82 -30.42 -4.85 -0.55
N GLY A 83 -29.80 -3.67 -0.62
CA GLY A 83 -28.41 -3.52 -1.09
C GLY A 83 -27.38 -4.30 -0.26
N TRP A 84 -27.50 -4.25 1.07
CA TRP A 84 -26.61 -4.95 2.00
C TRP A 84 -26.77 -6.48 1.92
N THR A 85 -27.97 -6.97 1.60
CA THR A 85 -28.22 -8.41 1.44
C THR A 85 -27.49 -8.98 0.21
N VAL A 86 -27.42 -8.23 -0.90
CA VAL A 86 -26.69 -8.65 -2.10
C VAL A 86 -25.18 -8.71 -1.83
N MET A 87 -24.62 -7.67 -1.21
CA MET A 87 -23.19 -7.67 -0.86
C MET A 87 -22.84 -8.78 0.15
N GLY A 88 -23.70 -8.95 1.16
CA GLY A 88 -23.54 -9.99 2.18
C GLY A 88 -23.60 -11.41 1.61
N THR A 89 -24.52 -11.69 0.67
CA THR A 89 -24.61 -12.99 -0.01
C THR A 89 -23.38 -13.30 -0.86
N ILE A 90 -22.88 -12.31 -1.62
CA ILE A 90 -21.67 -12.49 -2.43
C ILE A 90 -20.46 -12.82 -1.54
N LEU A 91 -20.21 -12.00 -0.51
CA LEU A 91 -19.09 -12.21 0.42
C LEU A 91 -19.20 -13.54 1.18
N GLY A 92 -20.41 -13.86 1.65
CA GLY A 92 -20.69 -15.11 2.35
C GLY A 92 -20.42 -16.34 1.49
N LEU A 93 -20.88 -16.33 0.23
CA LEU A 93 -20.65 -17.44 -0.71
C LEU A 93 -19.16 -17.61 -1.03
N ILE A 94 -18.43 -16.53 -1.29
CA ILE A 94 -16.99 -16.57 -1.54
C ILE A 94 -16.25 -17.18 -0.34
N GLY A 95 -16.54 -16.68 0.87
CA GLY A 95 -15.95 -17.20 2.11
C GLY A 95 -16.25 -18.70 2.28
N MET A 96 -17.51 -19.11 2.13
CA MET A 96 -17.93 -20.51 2.31
C MET A 96 -17.32 -21.47 1.28
N ILE A 97 -17.26 -21.08 0.01
CA ILE A 97 -16.62 -21.89 -1.05
C ILE A 97 -15.13 -22.09 -0.72
N ASN A 98 -14.42 -21.00 -0.37
CA ASN A 98 -13.00 -21.07 -0.05
C ASN A 98 -12.74 -21.88 1.24
N LEU A 99 -13.61 -21.79 2.25
CA LEU A 99 -13.53 -22.62 3.46
C LEU A 99 -13.72 -24.11 3.17
N GLY A 100 -14.73 -24.45 2.37
CA GLY A 100 -14.97 -25.83 1.94
C GLY A 100 -13.78 -26.41 1.18
N TYR A 101 -13.19 -25.60 0.30
CA TYR A 101 -11.99 -25.95 -0.45
C TYR A 101 -10.78 -26.19 0.47
N ASN A 102 -10.52 -25.27 1.39
CA ASN A 102 -9.43 -25.37 2.37
C ASN A 102 -9.56 -26.61 3.27
N ARG A 103 -10.78 -26.99 3.66
CA ARG A 103 -11.04 -28.24 4.40
C ARG A 103 -10.67 -29.48 3.59
N LYS A 104 -11.05 -29.53 2.31
CA LYS A 104 -10.67 -30.63 1.41
C LYS A 104 -9.15 -30.73 1.26
N LEU A 105 -8.46 -29.60 1.12
CA LEU A 105 -6.99 -29.59 1.08
C LEU A 105 -6.37 -30.08 2.39
N ARG A 106 -6.82 -29.60 3.56
CA ARG A 106 -6.32 -30.09 4.87
C ARG A 106 -6.38 -31.61 4.96
N GLN A 107 -7.45 -32.23 4.46
CA GLN A 107 -7.53 -33.69 4.43
C GLN A 107 -6.52 -34.32 3.47
N ARG A 108 -6.35 -33.79 2.25
CA ARG A 108 -5.34 -34.30 1.30
C ARG A 108 -3.91 -34.17 1.82
N ARG A 109 -3.64 -33.15 2.64
CA ARG A 109 -2.32 -32.90 3.24
C ARG A 109 -1.97 -33.91 4.33
N LYS A 110 -2.95 -34.25 5.17
CA LYS A 110 -2.76 -35.17 6.29
C LYS A 110 -2.83 -36.64 5.87
N TYR A 111 -3.62 -36.96 4.84
CA TYR A 111 -3.90 -38.34 4.49
C TYR A 111 -3.55 -38.66 3.02
N MET A 112 -3.05 -39.87 2.78
CA MET A 112 -2.83 -40.45 1.45
C MET A 112 -3.48 -41.84 1.35
N PRO A 113 -3.93 -42.27 0.16
CA PRO A 113 -4.39 -43.64 -0.05
C PRO A 113 -3.20 -44.62 -0.13
N CYS A 114 -3.34 -45.79 0.47
CA CYS A 114 -2.39 -46.89 0.30
C CYS A 114 -2.44 -47.42 -1.15
N PRO A 115 -1.30 -47.62 -1.83
CA PRO A 115 -1.29 -48.11 -3.21
C PRO A 115 -1.79 -49.55 -3.37
N THR A 116 -1.76 -50.35 -2.30
CA THR A 116 -2.14 -51.76 -2.34
C THR A 116 -3.60 -51.99 -1.95
N CYS A 117 -4.05 -51.41 -0.83
CA CYS A 117 -5.42 -51.65 -0.31
C CYS A 117 -6.35 -50.44 -0.43
N ASN A 118 -5.86 -49.31 -0.95
CA ASN A 118 -6.60 -48.04 -1.06
C ASN A 118 -7.12 -47.45 0.28
N HIS A 119 -6.68 -47.99 1.42
CA HIS A 119 -7.02 -47.44 2.74
C HIS A 119 -6.39 -46.06 2.93
N ARG A 120 -7.15 -45.13 3.51
CA ARG A 120 -6.69 -43.77 3.81
C ARG A 120 -5.82 -43.78 5.07
N MET A 121 -4.53 -43.53 4.93
CA MET A 121 -3.54 -43.51 6.02
C MET A 121 -2.89 -42.13 6.17
N GLU A 122 -2.26 -41.85 7.32
CA GLU A 122 -1.57 -40.58 7.55
C GLU A 122 -0.27 -40.50 6.75
N ARG A 123 0.01 -39.33 6.18
CA ARG A 123 1.24 -39.07 5.41
C ARG A 123 2.46 -39.16 6.35
N GLY A 124 3.57 -39.72 5.88
CA GLY A 124 4.79 -39.94 6.64
C GLY A 124 4.90 -41.31 7.32
N GLN A 125 3.84 -42.14 7.28
CA GLN A 125 3.89 -43.50 7.83
C GLN A 125 4.60 -44.47 6.89
N ALA A 126 5.64 -45.16 7.38
CA ALA A 126 6.42 -46.13 6.60
C ALA A 126 5.65 -47.42 6.24
N PHE A 127 4.58 -47.73 7.00
CA PHE A 127 3.78 -48.94 6.80
C PHE A 127 2.29 -48.61 6.85
N CYS A 128 1.50 -49.32 6.02
CA CYS A 128 0.04 -49.23 6.10
C CYS A 128 -0.48 -49.92 7.37
N PRO A 129 -1.29 -49.24 8.21
CA PRO A 129 -1.81 -49.82 9.44
C PRO A 129 -2.81 -50.96 9.22
N ILE A 130 -3.36 -51.10 8.00
CA ILE A 130 -4.37 -52.12 7.69
C ILE A 130 -3.76 -53.32 6.95
N CYS A 131 -3.05 -53.10 5.85
CA CYS A 131 -2.53 -54.21 5.03
C CYS A 131 -1.05 -54.53 5.29
N GLY A 132 -0.36 -53.75 6.14
CA GLY A 132 1.06 -53.96 6.47
C GLY A 132 2.04 -53.62 5.36
N THR A 133 1.57 -53.19 4.17
CA THR A 133 2.45 -52.86 3.04
C THR A 133 3.39 -51.71 3.40
N HIS A 134 4.68 -51.90 3.11
CA HIS A 134 5.70 -50.86 3.22
C HIS A 134 5.51 -49.81 2.12
N ILE A 135 5.60 -48.53 2.49
CA ILE A 135 5.40 -47.40 1.60
C ILE A 135 6.76 -46.81 1.24
N GLU A 136 7.21 -47.00 -0.01
CA GLU A 136 8.51 -46.50 -0.49
C GLU A 136 8.63 -44.97 -0.44
N ASN A 137 7.52 -44.28 -0.71
CA ASN A 137 7.44 -42.83 -0.59
C ASN A 137 6.25 -42.46 0.32
N PRO A 138 6.45 -42.43 1.65
CA PRO A 138 5.38 -42.12 2.58
C PRO A 138 4.92 -40.65 2.47
N GLY A 139 5.52 -39.86 1.58
CA GLY A 139 5.31 -38.43 1.44
C GLY A 139 6.02 -37.67 2.55
N GLN A 140 6.71 -36.59 2.19
CA GLN A 140 7.28 -35.69 3.19
C GLN A 140 6.15 -35.04 4.01
N PRO A 141 6.40 -34.70 5.29
CA PRO A 141 5.48 -33.90 6.08
C PRO A 141 5.16 -32.61 5.32
N TYR A 142 3.89 -32.29 5.22
CA TYR A 142 3.45 -31.11 4.48
C TYR A 142 4.05 -29.82 5.08
N THR A 143 4.76 -29.05 4.25
CA THR A 143 5.46 -27.82 4.65
C THR A 143 4.66 -26.57 4.30
N VAL A 144 5.10 -25.43 4.82
CA VAL A 144 4.52 -24.12 4.50
C VAL A 144 4.83 -23.73 3.05
N GLN A 145 5.97 -24.15 2.51
CA GLN A 145 6.28 -23.93 1.10
C GLN A 145 5.30 -24.70 0.20
N ASP A 146 4.96 -25.94 0.55
CA ASP A 146 3.93 -26.70 -0.15
C ASP A 146 2.57 -25.99 -0.14
N ALA A 147 2.24 -25.32 0.98
CA ALA A 147 1.05 -24.48 1.08
C ALA A 147 1.05 -23.24 0.19
N GLY A 148 2.22 -22.67 -0.06
CA GLY A 148 2.40 -21.58 -1.01
C GLY A 148 2.22 -22.02 -2.45
N ASN A 149 2.67 -23.24 -2.74
CA ASN A 149 2.74 -23.83 -4.08
C ASN A 149 1.47 -24.57 -4.50
N GLU A 150 0.55 -24.84 -3.57
CA GLU A 150 -0.79 -25.37 -3.89
C GLU A 150 -1.62 -24.33 -4.70
N GLU A 151 -1.66 -24.49 -6.03
CA GLU A 151 -2.42 -23.71 -7.03
C GLU A 151 -3.93 -24.01 -7.03
N ALA A 152 -4.50 -24.04 -5.85
CA ALA A 152 -5.68 -24.85 -5.61
C ALA A 152 -6.98 -23.99 -5.62
N GLY A 153 -7.57 -23.73 -6.81
CA GLY A 153 -8.93 -23.18 -6.97
C GLY A 153 -9.05 -21.67 -7.20
N CYS A 154 -10.29 -21.17 -7.38
CA CYS A 154 -10.64 -19.82 -7.91
C CYS A 154 -9.95 -18.63 -7.21
N ASN A 155 -9.39 -18.83 -6.02
CA ASN A 155 -8.66 -17.83 -5.23
C ASN A 155 -7.31 -18.31 -4.65
N ALA A 156 -6.83 -19.52 -4.96
CA ALA A 156 -5.52 -19.96 -4.49
C ALA A 156 -4.43 -19.49 -5.44
N GLY A 157 -4.12 -18.21 -5.30
CA GLY A 157 -2.96 -17.63 -5.95
C GLY A 157 -1.64 -18.26 -5.49
N THR A 158 -0.61 -18.05 -6.30
CA THR A 158 0.79 -18.32 -5.97
C THR A 158 1.18 -17.69 -4.62
N MET A 159 2.28 -18.16 -4.02
CA MET A 159 2.81 -17.59 -2.76
C MET A 159 2.91 -16.04 -2.81
N ASN A 160 3.30 -15.47 -3.95
CA ASN A 160 3.37 -14.02 -4.14
C ASN A 160 1.98 -13.36 -4.05
N ARG A 161 0.93 -13.97 -4.62
CA ARG A 161 -0.43 -13.44 -4.52
C ARG A 161 -0.98 -13.52 -3.10
N LYS A 162 -0.61 -14.55 -2.32
CA LYS A 162 -0.95 -14.63 -0.88
C LYS A 162 -0.25 -13.55 -0.07
N LYS A 163 1.02 -13.27 -0.35
CA LYS A 163 1.79 -12.16 0.27
C LYS A 163 1.17 -10.80 -0.06
N ILE A 164 0.82 -10.55 -1.33
CA ILE A 164 0.15 -9.32 -1.77
C ILE A 164 -1.23 -9.19 -1.14
N GLY A 165 -2.03 -10.26 -1.15
CA GLY A 165 -3.37 -10.28 -0.54
C GLY A 165 -3.32 -9.93 0.95
N MET A 166 -2.38 -10.51 1.70
CA MET A 166 -2.15 -10.17 3.11
C MET A 166 -1.88 -8.67 3.31
N LEU A 167 -1.04 -8.05 2.48
CA LEU A 167 -0.75 -6.62 2.58
C LEU A 167 -1.97 -5.76 2.23
N ALA A 168 -2.70 -6.14 1.18
CA ALA A 168 -3.92 -5.44 0.76
C ALA A 168 -4.99 -5.48 1.86
N GLU A 169 -5.17 -6.62 2.53
CA GLU A 169 -6.12 -6.74 3.63
C GLU A 169 -5.72 -5.92 4.85
N ILE A 170 -4.43 -5.87 5.19
CA ILE A 170 -3.94 -5.00 6.26
C ILE A 170 -4.22 -3.53 5.90
N ALA A 171 -3.96 -3.11 4.66
CA ALA A 171 -4.25 -1.76 4.20
C ALA A 171 -5.76 -1.45 4.25
N LEU A 172 -6.61 -2.39 3.86
CA LEU A 172 -8.08 -2.24 3.97
C LEU A 172 -8.53 -2.11 5.42
N LEU A 173 -7.95 -2.89 6.36
CA LEU A 173 -8.26 -2.78 7.79
C LEU A 173 -7.82 -1.43 8.36
N ILE A 174 -6.63 -0.95 7.98
CA ILE A 174 -6.15 0.39 8.36
C ILE A 174 -7.12 1.45 7.83
N GLY A 175 -7.51 1.37 6.55
CA GLY A 175 -8.51 2.24 5.95
C GLY A 175 -9.82 2.20 6.74
N PHE A 176 -10.34 1.01 7.04
CA PHE A 176 -11.58 0.84 7.79
C PHE A 176 -11.51 1.40 9.23
N VAL A 177 -10.38 1.27 9.92
CA VAL A 177 -10.20 1.91 11.24
C VAL A 177 -10.21 3.43 11.10
N ILE A 178 -9.59 3.97 10.05
CA ILE A 178 -9.64 5.41 9.73
C ILE A 178 -11.08 5.83 9.40
N PHE A 179 -11.84 5.03 8.65
CA PHE A 179 -13.27 5.27 8.37
C PHE A 179 -14.09 5.40 9.65
N LEU A 180 -13.94 4.42 10.56
CA LEU A 180 -14.67 4.40 11.82
C LEU A 180 -14.25 5.56 12.73
N ALA A 181 -12.96 5.90 12.78
CA ALA A 181 -12.45 7.02 13.58
C ALA A 181 -12.98 8.37 13.09
N ASN A 182 -13.32 8.48 11.81
CA ASN A 182 -13.82 9.71 11.17
C ASN A 182 -15.32 9.62 10.83
N GLY A 183 -16.10 8.87 11.62
CA GLY A 183 -17.58 8.88 11.55
C GLY A 183 -18.17 8.31 10.26
N GLY A 184 -17.44 7.50 9.50
CA GLY A 184 -17.91 6.91 8.25
C GLY A 184 -17.87 7.83 7.02
N ALA A 185 -17.30 9.03 7.14
CA ALA A 185 -17.04 9.94 6.01
C ALA A 185 -15.57 9.91 5.55
N GLY A 186 -14.66 9.38 6.40
CA GLY A 186 -13.21 9.54 6.22
C GLY A 186 -12.61 8.93 4.96
N ILE A 187 -12.91 7.67 4.60
CA ILE A 187 -12.24 7.03 3.44
C ILE A 187 -12.64 7.68 2.11
N LEU A 188 -13.92 8.04 1.94
CA LEU A 188 -14.37 8.73 0.72
C LEU A 188 -13.78 10.14 0.65
N ARG A 189 -13.76 10.86 1.77
CA ARG A 189 -13.20 12.21 1.86
C ARG A 189 -11.68 12.25 1.63
N TYR A 190 -10.89 11.45 2.35
CA TYR A 190 -9.42 11.39 2.14
C TYR A 190 -9.04 10.82 0.76
N GLY A 191 -9.85 9.91 0.21
CA GLY A 191 -9.63 9.35 -1.12
C GLY A 191 -9.99 10.31 -2.24
N TRP A 192 -11.05 11.10 -2.09
CA TRP A 192 -11.51 12.11 -3.05
C TRP A 192 -10.63 13.37 -3.00
N ASP A 193 -10.30 13.86 -1.80
CA ASP A 193 -9.39 15.00 -1.61
C ASP A 193 -7.99 14.73 -2.20
N ALA A 194 -7.55 13.46 -2.19
CA ALA A 194 -6.31 13.03 -2.82
C ALA A 194 -6.42 12.78 -4.33
N ALA A 195 -7.62 12.54 -4.87
CA ALA A 195 -7.85 12.21 -6.28
C ALA A 195 -8.27 13.43 -7.12
N VAL A 196 -9.03 14.36 -6.54
CA VAL A 196 -9.60 15.55 -7.20
C VAL A 196 -8.95 16.83 -6.67
N GLY A 197 -8.22 16.76 -5.55
CA GLY A 197 -7.60 17.89 -4.88
C GLY A 197 -8.61 18.59 -3.97
N GLY A 198 -8.32 18.62 -2.66
CA GLY A 198 -9.17 19.31 -1.68
C GLY A 198 -9.23 20.84 -1.87
N PRO A 199 -10.00 21.57 -1.05
CA PRO A 199 -10.25 23.01 -1.20
C PRO A 199 -8.98 23.86 -1.38
N ILE A 200 -7.91 23.54 -0.64
CA ILE A 200 -6.62 24.22 -0.77
C ILE A 200 -6.03 24.05 -2.17
N TYR A 201 -6.05 22.83 -2.71
CA TYR A 201 -5.51 22.54 -4.04
C TYR A 201 -6.31 23.25 -5.13
N GLN A 202 -7.65 23.27 -5.01
CA GLN A 202 -8.51 23.97 -5.97
C GLN A 202 -8.20 25.47 -6.00
N ILE A 203 -8.19 26.11 -4.83
CA ILE A 203 -7.87 27.54 -4.71
C ILE A 203 -6.46 27.84 -5.22
N GLN A 204 -5.46 27.01 -4.89
CA GLN A 204 -4.08 27.19 -5.34
C GLN A 204 -3.94 27.24 -6.88
N ASN A 205 -4.79 26.51 -7.61
CA ASN A 205 -4.73 26.41 -9.08
C ASN A 205 -5.67 27.37 -9.81
N VAL A 206 -6.43 28.20 -9.08
CA VAL A 206 -7.24 29.26 -9.70
C VAL A 206 -6.33 30.23 -10.46
N THR A 207 -6.73 30.59 -11.68
CA THR A 207 -6.15 31.72 -12.42
C THR A 207 -7.21 32.81 -12.56
N LEU A 208 -6.80 34.06 -12.38
CA LEU A 208 -7.63 35.23 -12.64
C LEU A 208 -7.10 35.91 -13.90
N ASP A 209 -7.46 35.36 -15.05
CA ASP A 209 -6.93 35.77 -16.36
C ASP A 209 -7.14 37.26 -16.68
N GLU A 210 -8.11 37.92 -16.01
CA GLU A 210 -8.35 39.36 -16.10
C GLU A 210 -7.22 40.21 -15.49
N TYR A 211 -6.51 39.66 -14.49
CA TYR A 211 -5.42 40.33 -13.79
C TYR A 211 -4.05 39.81 -14.23
N GLY A 212 -3.92 38.50 -14.48
CA GLY A 212 -2.67 37.91 -14.96
C GLY A 212 -2.72 36.38 -15.09
N PRO A 213 -1.73 35.78 -15.77
CA PRO A 213 -1.72 34.34 -16.10
C PRO A 213 -1.29 33.43 -14.95
N GLN A 214 -0.82 34.01 -13.84
CA GLN A 214 -0.31 33.26 -12.69
C GLN A 214 -1.43 32.60 -11.90
N THR A 215 -1.12 31.41 -11.38
CA THR A 215 -1.99 30.70 -10.44
C THR A 215 -2.03 31.46 -9.11
N MET A 216 -3.10 31.27 -8.34
CA MET A 216 -3.23 31.85 -7.01
C MET A 216 -2.06 31.43 -6.10
N LYS A 217 -1.57 30.20 -6.25
CA LYS A 217 -0.38 29.74 -5.52
C LYS A 217 0.86 30.58 -5.87
N GLU A 218 1.12 30.78 -7.16
CA GLU A 218 2.25 31.61 -7.61
C GLU A 218 2.10 33.04 -7.13
N LEU A 219 0.90 33.63 -7.27
CA LEU A 219 0.60 34.98 -6.76
C LEU A 219 0.91 35.12 -5.27
N MET A 220 0.52 34.13 -4.46
CA MET A 220 0.79 34.13 -3.02
C MET A 220 2.28 33.93 -2.72
N ASP A 221 2.95 33.03 -3.43
CA ASP A 221 4.39 32.76 -3.26
C ASP A 221 5.24 33.99 -3.63
N ASP A 222 4.81 34.79 -4.61
CA ASP A 222 5.53 36.01 -5.04
C ASP A 222 5.34 37.19 -4.06
N ASN A 223 4.20 37.25 -3.37
CA ASN A 223 3.85 38.36 -2.51
C ASN A 223 4.05 38.08 -1.00
N LEU A 224 4.06 36.82 -0.59
CA LEU A 224 4.16 36.41 0.82
C LEU A 224 5.45 35.63 1.07
N ARG A 225 6.10 35.88 2.21
CA ARG A 225 7.20 35.05 2.69
C ARG A 225 6.66 33.89 3.51
N SER A 226 7.02 32.67 3.12
CA SER A 226 6.62 31.41 3.77
C SER A 226 5.10 31.24 3.90
N PRO A 227 4.34 31.34 2.79
CA PRO A 227 2.89 31.21 2.83
C PRO A 227 2.47 29.84 3.34
N THR A 228 1.60 29.83 4.34
CA THR A 228 1.02 28.63 4.95
C THR A 228 -0.45 28.55 4.60
N TRP A 229 -0.85 27.45 3.98
CA TRP A 229 -2.22 27.20 3.56
C TRP A 229 -2.93 26.29 4.56
N THR A 230 -4.12 26.70 5.00
CA THR A 230 -5.00 25.89 5.86
C THR A 230 -6.43 25.99 5.37
N SER A 231 -7.28 25.05 5.79
CA SER A 231 -8.71 25.12 5.49
C SER A 231 -9.56 24.68 6.68
N GLU A 232 -10.76 25.24 6.75
CA GLU A 232 -11.76 24.98 7.78
C GLU A 232 -13.11 24.74 7.09
N SER A 233 -13.71 23.57 7.28
CA SER A 233 -15.00 23.24 6.69
C SER A 233 -16.12 24.00 7.39
N ILE A 234 -17.02 24.61 6.60
CA ILE A 234 -18.22 25.29 7.08
C ILE A 234 -19.37 24.26 7.15
N ASP A 235 -19.56 23.51 6.06
CA ASP A 235 -20.52 22.42 5.94
C ASP A 235 -20.00 21.29 5.04
N GLU A 236 -20.88 20.52 4.40
CA GLU A 236 -20.51 19.38 3.56
C GLU A 236 -19.84 19.80 2.25
N ASP A 237 -20.22 20.95 1.69
CA ASP A 237 -19.80 21.42 0.36
C ASP A 237 -18.96 22.71 0.43
N ALA A 238 -19.04 23.45 1.54
CA ALA A 238 -18.38 24.75 1.73
C ALA A 238 -17.23 24.73 2.73
N SER A 239 -16.17 25.48 2.44
CA SER A 239 -14.98 25.63 3.28
C SER A 239 -14.41 27.05 3.21
N ASN A 240 -13.82 27.52 4.31
CA ASN A 240 -12.91 28.65 4.29
C ASN A 240 -11.48 28.14 4.05
N VAL A 241 -10.79 28.71 3.08
CA VAL A 241 -9.36 28.48 2.83
C VAL A 241 -8.59 29.72 3.26
N TYR A 242 -7.58 29.53 4.10
CA TYR A 242 -6.73 30.60 4.61
C TYR A 242 -5.32 30.46 4.06
N VAL A 243 -4.73 31.57 3.66
CA VAL A 243 -3.30 31.69 3.40
C VAL A 243 -2.71 32.76 4.31
N GLU A 244 -1.67 32.38 5.04
CA GLU A 244 -0.99 33.23 6.02
C GLU A 244 0.48 33.36 5.68
N GLY A 245 1.01 34.58 5.70
CA GLY A 245 2.42 34.82 5.53
C GLY A 245 2.78 36.29 5.68
N TYR A 246 4.09 36.55 5.76
CA TYR A 246 4.59 37.91 5.89
C TYR A 246 4.55 38.62 4.53
N MET A 247 3.86 39.75 4.45
CA MET A 247 3.74 40.55 3.22
C MET A 247 4.71 41.74 3.27
N PRO A 248 5.79 41.76 2.45
CA PRO A 248 6.79 42.83 2.52
C PRO A 248 6.26 44.24 2.20
N ILE A 249 5.27 44.35 1.30
CA ILE A 249 4.71 45.65 0.90
C ILE A 249 3.89 46.30 2.02
N MET A 250 3.18 45.49 2.81
CA MET A 250 2.45 45.96 4.00
C MET A 250 3.34 46.02 5.25
N GLY A 251 4.44 45.26 5.26
CA GLY A 251 5.37 45.21 6.38
C GLY A 251 4.87 44.43 7.59
N GLU A 252 3.86 43.57 7.41
CA GLU A 252 3.22 42.78 8.48
C GLU A 252 2.75 41.41 7.97
N ASP A 253 2.39 40.53 8.90
CA ASP A 253 1.75 39.25 8.58
C ASP A 253 0.30 39.45 8.15
N VAL A 254 -0.06 38.83 7.02
CA VAL A 254 -1.40 38.91 6.43
C VAL A 254 -2.04 37.53 6.42
N ARG A 255 -3.32 37.47 6.78
CA ARG A 255 -4.20 36.32 6.59
C ARG A 255 -5.25 36.65 5.55
N ILE A 256 -5.23 35.93 4.43
CA ILE A 256 -6.17 36.08 3.33
C ILE A 256 -7.15 34.89 3.38
N ARG A 257 -8.45 35.16 3.31
CA ARG A 257 -9.53 34.16 3.39
C ARG A 257 -10.30 34.08 2.09
N PHE A 258 -10.30 32.89 1.51
CA PHE A 258 -11.16 32.48 0.42
C PHE A 258 -12.34 31.68 0.95
N TYR A 259 -13.52 31.93 0.42
CA TYR A 259 -14.63 30.99 0.48
C TYR A 259 -14.55 30.07 -0.72
N TYR A 260 -14.86 28.81 -0.48
CA TYR A 260 -14.87 27.73 -1.46
C TYR A 260 -16.18 26.96 -1.28
N GLU A 261 -16.87 26.66 -2.37
CA GLU A 261 -18.07 25.83 -2.39
C GLU A 261 -18.04 24.86 -3.59
N ASP A 262 -18.10 23.57 -3.32
CA ASP A 262 -18.21 22.52 -4.35
C ASP A 262 -19.64 22.49 -4.92
N GLN A 263 -19.77 22.60 -6.25
CA GLN A 263 -21.07 22.59 -6.91
C GLN A 263 -21.59 21.16 -7.17
N ASN A 264 -20.86 20.13 -6.74
CA ASN A 264 -21.21 18.71 -6.88
C ASN A 264 -21.38 18.25 -8.35
N ASP A 265 -20.91 19.04 -9.32
CA ASP A 265 -20.93 18.74 -10.76
C ASP A 265 -19.52 18.70 -11.38
N GLY A 266 -18.49 18.77 -10.54
CA GLY A 266 -17.08 18.85 -10.93
C GLY A 266 -16.58 20.28 -11.13
N THR A 267 -17.40 21.29 -10.84
CA THR A 267 -17.00 22.70 -10.73
C THR A 267 -17.05 23.17 -9.28
N PHE A 268 -16.38 24.28 -9.00
CA PHE A 268 -16.42 24.92 -7.68
C PHE A 268 -16.56 26.43 -7.83
N GLU A 269 -17.22 27.05 -6.86
CA GLU A 269 -17.27 28.49 -6.71
C GLU A 269 -16.26 28.92 -5.65
N TYR A 270 -15.64 30.08 -5.86
CA TYR A 270 -14.77 30.68 -4.87
C TYR A 270 -14.92 32.19 -4.86
N SER A 271 -14.69 32.78 -3.69
CA SER A 271 -14.65 34.23 -3.55
C SER A 271 -13.60 34.64 -2.53
N LEU A 272 -12.86 35.70 -2.83
CA LEU A 272 -12.00 36.31 -1.84
C LEU A 272 -12.86 37.18 -0.91
N ASN A 273 -12.93 36.80 0.37
CA ASN A 273 -13.93 37.37 1.28
C ASN A 273 -13.34 38.38 2.26
N ARG A 274 -12.09 38.18 2.67
CA ARG A 274 -11.52 38.92 3.79
C ARG A 274 -10.00 38.86 3.80
N ILE A 275 -9.40 39.98 4.14
CA ILE A 275 -7.98 40.14 4.38
C ILE A 275 -7.81 40.69 5.80
N ASP A 276 -7.01 40.02 6.62
CA ASP A 276 -6.69 40.42 7.98
C ASP A 276 -5.19 40.76 8.05
N LEU A 277 -4.89 42.00 8.42
CA LEU A 277 -3.57 42.49 8.78
C LEU A 277 -3.36 42.18 10.26
N LEU A 278 -2.54 41.17 10.56
CA LEU A 278 -2.51 40.52 11.87
C LEU A 278 -1.85 41.38 12.95
N ASP A 279 -0.83 42.17 12.59
CA ASP A 279 -0.10 43.01 13.54
C ASP A 279 -0.91 44.27 13.88
N SER A 280 -1.47 44.93 12.86
CA SER A 280 -2.30 46.12 13.03
C SER A 280 -3.75 45.83 13.43
N GLN A 281 -4.16 44.54 13.43
CA GLN A 281 -5.53 44.07 13.69
C GLN A 281 -6.58 44.75 12.81
N GLN A 282 -6.18 45.15 11.60
CA GLN A 282 -7.08 45.73 10.61
C GLN A 282 -7.68 44.62 9.76
N THR A 283 -8.98 44.72 9.49
CA THR A 283 -9.71 43.78 8.66
C THR A 283 -10.34 44.53 7.51
N SER A 284 -10.07 44.07 6.30
CA SER A 284 -10.75 44.50 5.09
C SER A 284 -11.60 43.35 4.56
N SER A 285 -12.91 43.58 4.46
CA SER A 285 -13.88 42.66 3.89
C SER A 285 -14.81 43.32 2.88
N ASP A 286 -14.59 44.61 2.61
CA ASP A 286 -15.32 45.32 1.56
C ASP A 286 -14.80 44.90 0.19
N VAL A 287 -15.70 44.75 -0.78
CA VAL A 287 -15.37 44.29 -2.13
C VAL A 287 -14.34 45.19 -2.79
N PHE A 288 -14.40 46.51 -2.57
CA PHE A 288 -13.44 47.44 -3.14
C PHE A 288 -12.05 47.28 -2.53
N ASP A 289 -11.95 47.12 -1.21
CA ASP A 289 -10.66 46.92 -0.52
C ASP A 289 -9.99 45.62 -0.94
N VAL A 290 -10.79 44.56 -1.06
CA VAL A 290 -10.34 43.24 -1.48
C VAL A 290 -9.85 43.25 -2.93
N MET A 291 -10.56 43.93 -3.83
CA MET A 291 -10.18 44.08 -5.23
C MET A 291 -8.89 44.90 -5.38
N LEU A 292 -8.77 46.02 -4.67
CA LEU A 292 -7.56 46.85 -4.68
C LEU A 292 -6.35 46.07 -4.15
N PHE A 293 -6.55 45.24 -3.13
CA PHE A 293 -5.49 44.40 -2.60
C PHE A 293 -5.03 43.35 -3.63
N LEU A 294 -5.96 42.70 -4.33
CA LEU A 294 -5.59 41.80 -5.43
C LEU A 294 -4.83 42.54 -6.53
N GLU A 295 -5.29 43.72 -6.96
CA GLU A 295 -4.61 44.53 -7.97
C GLU A 295 -3.16 44.83 -7.56
N LEU A 296 -2.92 45.24 -6.31
CA LEU A 296 -1.58 45.47 -5.76
C LEU A 296 -0.70 44.21 -5.78
N MET A 297 -1.27 43.04 -5.47
CA MET A 297 -0.53 41.78 -5.52
C MET A 297 -0.12 41.40 -6.95
N TYR A 298 -0.99 41.62 -7.92
CA TYR A 298 -0.71 41.35 -9.34
C TYR A 298 0.30 42.34 -9.91
N GLU A 299 0.22 43.63 -9.55
CA GLU A 299 1.22 44.64 -9.94
C GLU A 299 2.62 44.33 -9.39
N ASN A 300 2.72 43.78 -8.18
CA ASN A 300 3.99 43.44 -7.56
C ASN A 300 4.60 42.12 -8.06
N ALA A 301 3.78 41.23 -8.64
CA ALA A 301 4.22 39.94 -9.19
C ALA A 301 4.68 40.02 -10.67
N GLY A 302 4.33 41.10 -11.39
CA GLY A 302 4.75 41.36 -12.79
C GLY A 302 6.10 42.04 -12.93
#